data_AF-C9S5F6-F1
#
_entry.id   AF-C9S5F6-F1
#
_cell.length_a   1.000
_cell.length_b   1.000
_cell.length_c   1.000
_cell.angle_alpha   90.00
_cell.angle_beta   90.00
_cell.angle_gamma   90.00
#
_symmetry.space_group_name_H-M   'P 1'
#
loop_
_entity.id
_entity.type
_entity.pdbx_description
1 polymer ?
#
loop_
_entity_poly.entity_id
_entity_poly.type
_entity_poly.pdbx_seq_one_letter_code
_entity_poly.pdbx_strand_id
1 'polypeptide(L)'
;METEETEDGFTVFPIQMPAVPSCPITAIHEIRLRRNTPKIPTAVDGRSLFLKNIPVDASEAHFRAVFSHLVGPGRFESIAFEGERRRRLELDPASAAKISALVKKRKRDEQELEEHAREEELALLPETWTRRIHKSGGSAIVLMADEKSVDQVLKAIGKTKKKNKMPVWGEGVASDTPELGAPWVAAHLQLSRADKAATQKSVHAFFNVFNRKEKEAAETAKKTAE
;
A
#
# COMPACT_ATOMS: atom_id res chain seq x y z
N MET A 1 10.40 33.22 -0.13
CA MET A 1 9.60 33.03 1.09
C MET A 1 9.83 31.60 1.51
N GLU A 2 10.84 31.42 2.35
CA GLU A 2 11.47 30.12 2.63
C GLU A 2 10.50 29.26 3.43
N THR A 3 9.96 28.23 2.76
CA THR A 3 9.62 27.00 3.44
C THR A 3 10.90 26.52 4.12
N GLU A 4 10.86 26.18 5.41
CA GLU A 4 11.92 25.38 6.04
C GLU A 4 11.94 24.03 5.32
N GLU A 5 12.59 24.02 4.16
CA GLU A 5 13.04 22.85 3.45
C GLU A 5 14.15 22.30 4.32
N THR A 6 13.84 21.22 5.05
CA THR A 6 14.91 20.40 5.61
C THR A 6 15.85 19.98 4.48
N GLU A 7 17.15 19.81 4.77
CA GLU A 7 18.29 19.70 3.84
C GLU A 7 18.11 18.72 2.64
N ASP A 8 17.06 17.90 2.65
CA ASP A 8 16.70 16.91 1.62
C ASP A 8 15.46 17.30 0.75
N GLY A 9 14.97 18.54 0.83
CA GLY A 9 13.82 19.03 0.04
C GLY A 9 12.44 18.53 0.53
N PHE A 10 12.33 18.18 1.81
CA PHE A 10 11.07 17.72 2.40
C PHE A 10 10.27 18.89 3.01
N THR A 11 8.97 18.90 2.73
CA THR A 11 7.98 19.72 3.41
C THR A 11 7.44 18.96 4.63
N VAL A 12 7.54 19.57 5.81
CA VAL A 12 6.90 19.02 7.03
C VAL A 12 5.38 19.19 6.96
N PHE A 13 4.64 18.16 7.30
CA PHE A 13 3.19 18.16 7.40
C PHE A 13 2.78 17.72 8.81
N PRO A 14 2.40 18.67 9.66
CA PRO A 14 1.95 18.36 11.00
C PRO A 14 0.49 17.91 11.00
N ILE A 15 0.22 16.82 11.71
CA ILE A 15 -1.10 16.24 11.92
C ILE A 15 -1.35 16.17 13.43
N GLN A 16 -2.57 16.50 13.85
CA GLN A 16 -2.96 16.40 15.25
C GLN A 16 -3.45 14.99 15.56
N MET A 17 -2.80 14.30 16.49
CA MET A 17 -3.25 13.02 17.02
C MET A 17 -4.26 13.28 18.15
N PRO A 18 -5.45 12.66 18.10
CA PRO A 18 -6.46 12.83 19.15
C PRO A 18 -5.99 12.20 20.47
N ALA A 19 -6.45 12.76 21.58
CA ALA A 19 -6.22 12.18 22.90
C ALA A 19 -6.98 10.85 23.02
N VAL A 20 -6.32 9.84 23.56
CA VAL A 20 -6.89 8.50 23.77
C VAL A 20 -6.92 8.18 25.27
N PRO A 21 -7.79 7.27 25.75
CA PRO A 21 -7.87 6.98 27.18
C PRO A 21 -6.54 6.54 27.82
N SER A 22 -5.67 5.88 27.05
CA SER A 22 -4.34 5.45 27.50
C SER A 22 -3.29 6.58 27.48
N CYS A 23 -3.53 7.66 26.75
CA CYS A 23 -2.66 8.82 26.63
C CYS A 23 -3.54 10.07 26.43
N PRO A 24 -3.97 10.73 27.52
CA PRO A 24 -4.95 11.82 27.48
C PRO A 24 -4.30 13.15 27.05
N ILE A 25 -3.31 13.10 26.15
CA ILE A 25 -2.56 14.23 25.66
C ILE A 25 -2.74 14.27 24.14
N THR A 26 -3.05 15.45 23.60
CA THR A 26 -3.03 15.64 22.15
C THR A 26 -1.58 15.80 21.71
N ALA A 27 -1.16 15.02 20.72
CA ALA A 27 0.20 15.03 20.20
C ALA A 27 0.19 15.54 18.76
N ILE A 28 1.29 16.16 18.33
CA ILE A 28 1.48 16.55 16.93
C ILE A 28 2.43 15.54 16.30
N HIS A 29 1.95 14.85 15.28
CA HIS A 29 2.76 13.93 14.49
C HIS A 29 3.20 14.61 13.20
N GLU A 30 4.50 14.64 12.95
CA GLU A 30 5.07 15.32 11.79
C GLU A 30 5.44 14.31 10.70
N ILE A 31 4.71 14.36 9.58
CA ILE A 31 5.02 13.60 8.37
C ILE A 31 5.90 14.45 7.47
N ARG A 32 6.93 13.86 6.86
CA ARG A 32 7.77 14.56 5.86
C ARG A 32 7.32 14.15 4.47
N LEU A 33 7.02 15.13 3.62
CA LEU A 33 6.55 14.89 2.25
C LEU A 33 7.47 15.54 1.23
N ARG A 34 7.61 14.87 0.09
CA ARG A 34 8.20 15.44 -1.13
C ARG A 34 7.53 14.84 -2.35
N ARG A 35 7.74 15.46 -3.51
CA ARG A 35 7.44 14.79 -4.79
C ARG A 35 8.29 13.52 -4.91
N ASN A 36 7.68 12.44 -5.38
CA ASN A 36 8.40 11.21 -5.58
C ASN A 36 9.35 11.37 -6.79
N THR A 37 10.63 11.09 -6.56
CA THR A 37 11.67 11.15 -7.60
C THR A 37 12.42 9.83 -7.55
N PRO A 38 11.84 8.72 -8.05
CA PRO A 38 12.49 7.42 -8.01
C PRO A 38 13.69 7.40 -8.96
N LYS A 39 14.66 6.54 -8.65
CA LYS A 39 15.85 6.35 -9.51
C LYS A 39 15.49 5.76 -10.88
N ILE A 40 14.38 5.01 -10.95
CA ILE A 40 13.86 4.41 -12.17
C ILE A 40 12.54 5.11 -12.51
N PRO A 41 12.48 5.87 -13.61
CA PRO A 41 11.28 6.57 -14.01
C PRO A 41 10.14 5.60 -14.29
N THR A 42 9.00 5.82 -13.64
CA THR A 42 7.75 5.08 -13.82
C THR A 42 6.67 6.04 -14.32
N ALA A 43 5.70 5.54 -15.09
CA ALA A 43 4.62 6.36 -15.67
C ALA A 43 3.76 7.11 -14.63
N VAL A 44 3.79 6.69 -13.36
CA VAL A 44 3.01 7.30 -12.27
C VAL A 44 3.78 8.35 -11.47
N ASP A 45 5.05 8.59 -11.78
CA ASP A 45 5.92 9.41 -10.93
C ASP A 45 5.43 10.84 -10.77
N GLY A 46 5.00 11.48 -11.87
CA GLY A 46 4.53 12.86 -11.88
C GLY A 46 3.31 13.12 -10.99
N ARG A 47 2.52 12.09 -10.70
CA ARG A 47 1.33 12.18 -9.82
C ARG A 47 1.54 11.50 -8.46
N SER A 48 2.78 11.24 -8.08
CA SER A 48 3.11 10.51 -6.85
C SER A 48 3.87 11.35 -5.83
N LEU A 49 3.56 11.13 -4.55
CA LEU A 49 4.17 11.78 -3.39
C LEU A 49 4.89 10.75 -2.54
N PHE A 50 6.09 11.09 -2.09
CA PHE A 50 6.84 10.27 -1.15
C PHE A 50 6.65 10.82 0.27
N LEU A 51 6.20 9.96 1.17
CA LEU A 51 5.93 10.24 2.57
C LEU A 51 6.93 9.49 3.45
N LYS A 52 7.42 10.14 4.49
CA LYS A 52 8.30 9.56 5.51
C LYS A 52 7.76 9.89 6.90
N ASN A 53 8.03 9.00 7.86
CA ASN A 53 7.53 9.09 9.23
C ASN A 53 6.01 9.03 9.29
N ILE A 54 5.43 7.97 8.75
CA ILE A 54 3.98 7.75 8.75
C ILE A 54 3.52 7.21 10.12
N PRO A 55 2.32 7.56 10.60
CA PRO A 55 1.74 6.96 11.80
C PRO A 55 1.68 5.42 11.70
N VAL A 56 2.00 4.73 12.79
CA VAL A 56 2.09 3.26 12.82
C VAL A 56 0.76 2.58 12.51
N ASP A 57 -0.35 3.24 12.83
CA ASP A 57 -1.70 2.79 12.58
C ASP A 57 -2.21 3.16 11.18
N ALA A 58 -1.42 3.86 10.35
CA ALA A 58 -1.94 4.39 9.09
C ALA A 58 -2.59 3.33 8.19
N SER A 59 -3.69 3.72 7.57
CA SER A 59 -4.33 2.95 6.51
C SER A 59 -4.67 3.88 5.34
N GLU A 60 -5.02 3.29 4.20
CA GLU A 60 -5.48 4.05 3.04
C GLU A 60 -6.65 4.98 3.39
N ALA A 61 -7.61 4.51 4.21
CA ALA A 61 -8.76 5.30 4.63
C ALA A 61 -8.37 6.55 5.44
N HIS A 62 -7.34 6.45 6.30
CA HIS A 62 -6.85 7.59 7.08
C HIS A 62 -6.24 8.66 6.18
N PHE A 63 -5.37 8.25 5.25
CA PHE A 63 -4.77 9.20 4.30
C PHE A 63 -5.81 9.79 3.36
N ARG A 64 -6.76 8.98 2.86
CA ARG A 64 -7.84 9.46 2.02
C ARG A 64 -8.66 10.54 2.74
N ALA A 65 -9.00 10.35 4.02
CA ALA A 65 -9.71 11.36 4.81
C ALA A 65 -8.88 12.65 4.97
N VAL A 66 -7.60 12.52 5.35
CA VAL A 66 -6.70 13.66 5.54
C VAL A 66 -6.49 14.45 4.23
N PHE A 67 -6.24 13.78 3.11
CA PHE A 67 -6.08 14.46 1.82
C PHE A 67 -7.39 15.06 1.33
N SER A 68 -8.53 14.40 1.58
CA SER A 68 -9.85 14.96 1.27
C SER A 68 -10.13 16.23 2.06
N HIS A 69 -9.70 16.31 3.32
CA HIS A 69 -9.78 17.53 4.13
C HIS A 69 -8.89 18.66 3.59
N LEU A 70 -7.70 18.33 3.06
CA LEU A 70 -6.74 19.32 2.56
C LEU A 70 -7.09 19.90 1.20
N VAL A 71 -7.45 19.05 0.23
CA VAL A 71 -7.61 19.43 -1.19
C VAL A 71 -8.97 19.08 -1.78
N GLY A 72 -9.87 18.53 -0.97
CA GLY A 72 -11.20 18.08 -1.40
C GLY A 72 -11.23 16.61 -1.83
N PRO A 73 -12.44 16.02 -1.89
CA PRO A 73 -12.63 14.61 -2.25
C PRO A 73 -12.25 14.33 -3.72
N GLY A 74 -11.91 13.08 -4.03
CA GLY A 74 -11.64 12.60 -5.39
C GLY A 74 -10.23 12.87 -5.94
N ARG A 75 -9.37 13.48 -5.13
CA ARG A 75 -7.98 13.83 -5.50
C ARG A 75 -6.96 12.74 -5.15
N PHE A 76 -7.30 11.91 -4.18
CA PHE A 76 -6.52 10.77 -3.71
C PHE A 76 -6.95 9.50 -4.45
N GLU A 77 -5.99 8.73 -4.99
CA GLU A 77 -6.26 7.46 -5.66
C GLU A 77 -5.98 6.27 -4.74
N SER A 78 -4.72 6.11 -4.34
CA SER A 78 -4.28 5.00 -3.51
C SER A 78 -2.96 5.33 -2.79
N ILE A 79 -2.56 4.48 -1.85
CA ILE A 79 -1.28 4.57 -1.15
C ILE A 79 -0.63 3.20 -1.10
N ALA A 80 0.68 3.14 -1.29
CA ALA A 80 1.48 1.94 -1.14
C ALA A 80 2.47 2.13 0.01
N PHE A 81 2.41 1.28 1.02
CA PHE A 81 3.25 1.40 2.20
C PHE A 81 4.60 0.66 2.04
N GLU A 82 5.63 1.16 2.71
CA GLU A 82 6.92 0.47 2.78
C GLU A 82 6.78 -0.88 3.49
N GLY A 83 7.29 -1.94 2.87
CA GLY A 83 7.18 -3.30 3.39
C GLY A 83 5.81 -3.94 3.17
N GLU A 84 4.89 -3.25 2.49
CA GLU A 84 3.71 -3.88 1.90
C GLU A 84 4.18 -4.78 0.76
N ARG A 85 4.59 -6.01 1.11
CA ARG A 85 4.76 -7.07 0.14
C ARG A 85 3.39 -7.21 -0.53
N ARG A 86 3.28 -6.76 -1.79
CA ARG A 86 2.12 -7.08 -2.61
C ARG A 86 1.90 -8.57 -2.43
N ARG A 87 0.66 -8.95 -2.12
CA ARG A 87 0.19 -10.32 -2.05
C ARG A 87 0.28 -10.94 -3.43
N ARG A 88 1.50 -11.08 -3.94
CA ARG A 88 1.84 -11.87 -5.09
C ARG A 88 2.54 -13.06 -4.51
N LEU A 89 2.06 -14.23 -4.89
CA LEU A 89 2.86 -15.42 -4.74
C LEU A 89 4.16 -15.15 -5.52
N GLU A 90 5.23 -14.79 -4.80
CA GLU A 90 6.60 -14.85 -5.31
C GLU A 90 6.96 -16.33 -5.47
N LEU A 91 6.20 -17.00 -6.35
CA LEU A 91 6.41 -18.36 -6.78
C LEU A 91 7.55 -18.26 -7.76
N ASP A 92 8.76 -18.30 -7.20
CA ASP A 92 9.91 -18.32 -8.06
C ASP A 92 11.14 -19.06 -7.53
N PRO A 93 11.38 -20.26 -8.09
CA PRO A 93 12.72 -20.83 -8.20
C PRO A 93 13.44 -20.53 -9.55
N ALA A 94 12.86 -19.78 -10.51
CA ALA A 94 13.34 -19.67 -11.91
C ALA A 94 13.39 -18.25 -12.58
N SER A 95 13.01 -17.18 -11.91
CA SER A 95 12.83 -15.80 -12.40
C SER A 95 14.08 -14.95 -12.26
N ALA A 96 15.16 -15.51 -11.70
CA ALA A 96 16.49 -14.92 -11.83
C ALA A 96 17.08 -15.07 -13.25
N ALA A 97 16.54 -15.95 -14.12
CA ALA A 97 17.23 -16.31 -15.37
C ALA A 97 16.57 -15.91 -16.71
N LYS A 98 15.26 -15.57 -16.78
CA LYS A 98 14.58 -15.51 -18.09
C LYS A 98 13.60 -14.35 -18.36
N ILE A 99 13.57 -13.27 -17.57
CA ILE A 99 12.59 -12.18 -17.79
C ILE A 99 12.96 -11.21 -18.94
N SER A 100 14.20 -11.18 -19.44
CA SER A 100 14.64 -10.13 -20.39
C SER A 100 14.81 -10.52 -21.86
N ALA A 101 14.61 -11.79 -22.27
CA ALA A 101 15.01 -12.21 -23.63
C ALA A 101 13.89 -12.57 -24.63
N LEU A 102 12.69 -12.98 -24.20
CA LEU A 102 11.67 -13.48 -25.13
C LEU A 102 10.27 -13.14 -24.60
N VAL A 103 9.56 -12.19 -25.22
CA VAL A 103 8.16 -12.34 -25.69
C VAL A 103 7.75 -11.01 -26.34
N LYS A 104 7.94 -10.97 -27.65
CA LYS A 104 7.31 -10.06 -28.59
C LYS A 104 6.12 -10.86 -29.17
N LYS A 105 4.88 -10.35 -29.03
CA LYS A 105 3.57 -10.88 -29.55
C LYS A 105 2.93 -11.98 -28.66
N ARG A 106 1.62 -12.12 -28.42
CA ARG A 106 0.35 -11.66 -29.06
C ARG A 106 -0.74 -11.40 -28.00
N LYS A 107 -1.82 -10.73 -28.41
CA LYS A 107 -3.12 -10.50 -27.75
C LYS A 107 -3.79 -11.84 -27.36
N ARG A 108 -3.35 -12.46 -26.25
CA ARG A 108 -3.96 -13.66 -25.65
C ARG A 108 -4.75 -13.21 -24.41
N ASP A 109 -5.98 -13.73 -24.30
CA ASP A 109 -7.14 -13.15 -23.63
C ASP A 109 -6.89 -12.52 -22.26
N GLU A 110 -7.36 -11.27 -22.10
CA GLU A 110 -7.49 -10.59 -20.81
C GLU A 110 -8.27 -11.47 -19.80
N GLN A 111 -9.22 -12.26 -20.29
CA GLN A 111 -10.00 -13.20 -19.50
C GLN A 111 -9.15 -14.35 -18.89
N GLU A 112 -8.23 -14.95 -19.64
CA GLU A 112 -7.32 -15.98 -19.11
C GLU A 112 -6.43 -15.37 -18.00
N LEU A 113 -5.94 -14.14 -18.21
CA LEU A 113 -5.11 -13.42 -17.23
C LEU A 113 -5.87 -13.08 -15.94
N GLU A 114 -7.13 -12.66 -16.06
CA GLU A 114 -8.00 -12.40 -14.91
C GLU A 114 -8.32 -13.69 -14.14
N GLU A 115 -8.58 -14.80 -14.83
CA GLU A 115 -8.81 -16.10 -14.21
C GLU A 115 -7.56 -16.59 -13.46
N HIS A 116 -6.38 -16.44 -14.06
CA HIS A 116 -5.11 -16.71 -13.40
C HIS A 116 -4.88 -15.84 -12.16
N ALA A 117 -5.20 -14.54 -12.23
CA ALA A 117 -5.07 -13.65 -11.09
C ALA A 117 -6.00 -14.06 -9.94
N ARG A 118 -7.26 -14.42 -10.25
CA ARG A 118 -8.23 -14.90 -9.25
C ARG A 118 -7.77 -16.20 -8.61
N GLU A 119 -7.20 -17.13 -9.37
CA GLU A 119 -6.64 -18.37 -8.82
C GLU A 119 -5.40 -18.14 -7.94
N GLU A 120 -4.52 -17.21 -8.32
CA GLU A 120 -3.38 -16.81 -7.49
C GLU A 120 -3.83 -16.15 -6.19
N GLU A 121 -4.92 -15.36 -6.22
CA GLU A 121 -5.52 -14.78 -5.02
C GLU A 121 -6.12 -15.85 -4.10
N LEU A 122 -6.80 -16.85 -4.67
CA LEU A 122 -7.37 -17.98 -3.91
C LEU A 122 -6.28 -18.91 -3.34
N ALA A 123 -5.10 -18.95 -3.95
CA ALA A 123 -3.96 -19.73 -3.48
C ALA A 123 -3.23 -19.08 -2.29
N LEU A 124 -3.56 -17.83 -1.94
CA LEU A 124 -3.01 -17.18 -0.76
C LEU A 124 -3.73 -17.63 0.50
N LEU A 125 -2.96 -17.82 1.57
CA LEU A 125 -3.53 -18.07 2.88
C LEU A 125 -4.32 -16.85 3.37
N PRO A 126 -5.43 -17.05 4.10
CA PRO A 126 -6.17 -15.98 4.73
C PRO A 126 -5.27 -15.13 5.65
N GLU A 127 -5.48 -13.81 5.62
CA GLU A 127 -4.75 -12.91 6.50
C GLU A 127 -5.28 -13.03 7.93
N THR A 128 -4.38 -13.26 8.89
CA THR A 128 -4.76 -13.43 10.30
C THR A 128 -4.90 -12.10 11.03
N TRP A 129 -4.38 -11.01 10.48
CA TRP A 129 -4.49 -9.68 11.06
C TRP A 129 -5.49 -8.84 10.26
N THR A 130 -6.53 -8.33 10.92
CA THR A 130 -7.59 -7.53 10.26
C THR A 130 -7.08 -6.17 9.77
N ARG A 131 -6.02 -5.65 10.38
CA ARG A 131 -5.34 -4.40 10.02
C ARG A 131 -3.84 -4.55 10.23
N ARG A 132 -3.06 -4.04 9.28
CA ARG A 132 -1.59 -4.01 9.39
C ARG A 132 -1.13 -2.82 10.21
N ILE A 133 0.01 -3.00 10.86
CA ILE A 133 0.72 -1.95 11.59
C ILE A 133 2.05 -1.71 10.87
N HIS A 134 2.41 -0.45 10.73
CA HIS A 134 3.64 -0.03 10.10
C HIS A 134 4.77 0.13 11.13
N LYS A 135 6.01 0.00 10.67
CA LYS A 135 7.18 0.30 11.49
C LYS A 135 7.20 1.80 11.81
N SER A 136 7.67 2.14 13.01
CA SER A 136 7.94 3.53 13.37
C SER A 136 8.92 4.15 12.36
N GLY A 137 8.66 5.38 11.93
CA GLY A 137 9.47 6.06 10.92
C GLY A 137 9.27 5.54 9.49
N GLY A 138 8.30 4.66 9.23
CA GLY A 138 8.06 4.06 7.94
C GLY A 138 7.73 5.05 6.82
N SER A 139 7.93 4.61 5.59
CA SER A 139 7.68 5.39 4.38
C SER A 139 6.45 4.89 3.61
N ALA A 140 5.90 5.72 2.73
CA ALA A 140 4.89 5.30 1.76
C ALA A 140 4.93 6.17 0.51
N ILE A 141 4.33 5.67 -0.55
CA ILE A 141 4.13 6.38 -1.80
C ILE A 141 2.63 6.58 -1.98
N VAL A 142 2.20 7.83 -2.02
CA VAL A 142 0.80 8.20 -2.31
C VAL A 142 0.65 8.47 -3.80
N LEU A 143 -0.37 7.89 -4.40
CA LEU A 143 -0.80 8.16 -5.76
C LEU A 143 -1.98 9.13 -5.73
N MET A 144 -1.80 10.25 -6.41
CA MET A 144 -2.83 11.26 -6.61
C MET A 144 -3.50 11.06 -7.98
N ALA A 145 -4.70 11.59 -8.15
CA ALA A 145 -5.43 11.49 -9.41
C ALA A 145 -4.64 12.13 -10.58
N ASP A 146 -4.12 13.33 -10.39
CA ASP A 146 -3.36 14.11 -11.37
C ASP A 146 -2.15 14.82 -10.74
N GLU A 147 -1.18 15.20 -11.58
CA GLU A 147 0.00 15.97 -11.16
C GLU A 147 -0.40 17.33 -10.53
N LYS A 148 -1.48 17.96 -10.99
CA LYS A 148 -1.96 19.21 -10.38
C LYS A 148 -2.46 19.00 -8.95
N SER A 149 -2.98 17.82 -8.61
CA SER A 149 -3.34 17.49 -7.22
C SER A 149 -2.13 17.46 -6.31
N VAL A 150 -0.99 16.96 -6.79
CA VAL A 150 0.28 16.95 -6.03
C VAL A 150 0.66 18.38 -5.62
N ASP A 151 0.58 19.32 -6.56
CA ASP A 151 0.89 20.72 -6.31
C ASP A 151 -0.08 21.40 -5.36
N GLN A 152 -1.36 21.07 -5.49
CA GLN A 152 -2.39 21.57 -4.59
C GLN A 152 -2.17 21.06 -3.18
N VAL A 153 -1.78 19.79 -3.01
CA VAL A 153 -1.46 19.20 -1.71
C VAL A 153 -0.27 19.90 -1.07
N LEU A 154 0.85 20.06 -1.80
CA LEU A 154 2.03 20.75 -1.28
C LEU A 154 1.73 22.20 -0.88
N LYS A 155 0.93 22.91 -1.71
CA LYS A 155 0.45 24.26 -1.38
C LYS A 155 -0.51 24.29 -0.19
N ALA A 156 -1.40 23.31 -0.06
CA ALA A 156 -2.34 23.21 1.05
C ALA A 156 -1.59 22.96 2.36
N ILE A 157 -0.63 22.04 2.38
CA ILE A 157 0.23 21.76 3.54
C ILE A 157 0.99 23.02 3.98
N GLY A 158 1.57 23.76 3.01
CA GLY A 158 2.21 25.05 3.30
C GLY A 158 1.27 26.09 3.92
N LYS A 159 -0.04 26.05 3.58
CA LYS A 159 -1.07 26.90 4.19
C LYS A 159 -1.50 26.41 5.57
N THR A 160 -1.58 25.10 5.78
CA THR A 160 -1.95 24.47 7.07
C THR A 160 -0.99 24.94 8.17
N LYS A 161 0.32 24.95 7.90
CA LYS A 161 1.32 25.51 8.82
C LYS A 161 1.04 26.97 9.20
N LYS A 162 0.69 27.81 8.21
CA LYS A 162 0.47 29.25 8.44
C LYS A 162 -0.83 29.55 9.19
N LYS A 163 -1.85 28.70 9.03
CA LYS A 163 -3.19 28.92 9.57
C LYS A 163 -3.42 28.24 10.93
N ASN A 164 -2.45 27.50 11.45
CA ASN A 164 -2.59 26.64 12.65
C ASN A 164 -3.82 25.72 12.64
N LYS A 165 -4.40 25.47 11.46
CA LYS A 165 -5.56 24.58 11.30
C LYS A 165 -5.06 23.23 10.81
N MET A 166 -4.61 22.41 11.74
CA MET A 166 -4.09 21.07 11.47
C MET A 166 -5.25 20.08 11.27
N PRO A 167 -5.15 19.14 10.32
CA PRO A 167 -6.09 18.04 10.23
C PRO A 167 -5.92 17.11 11.44
N VAL A 168 -7.03 16.64 12.00
CA VAL A 168 -7.03 15.65 13.08
C VAL A 168 -6.98 14.25 12.50
N TRP A 169 -6.10 13.40 13.03
CA TRP A 169 -5.96 12.02 12.61
C TRP A 169 -7.20 11.19 12.99
N GLY A 170 -7.71 10.42 12.04
CA GLY A 170 -8.93 9.61 12.24
C GLY A 170 -10.25 10.38 12.02
N GLU A 171 -10.21 11.71 11.85
CA GLU A 171 -11.40 12.50 11.53
C GLU A 171 -11.88 12.20 10.10
N GLY A 172 -13.16 11.84 9.93
CA GLY A 172 -13.74 11.52 8.62
C GLY A 172 -13.38 10.14 8.08
N VAL A 173 -12.74 9.29 8.89
CA VAL A 173 -12.54 7.87 8.56
C VAL A 173 -13.86 7.12 8.79
N ALA A 174 -14.29 6.33 7.80
CA ALA A 174 -15.49 5.52 7.93
C ALA A 174 -15.35 4.51 9.09
N SER A 175 -16.43 4.28 9.83
CA SER A 175 -16.52 3.33 10.95
C SER A 175 -16.28 1.87 10.54
N ASP A 176 -16.19 1.59 9.24
CA ASP A 176 -15.86 0.27 8.69
C ASP A 176 -14.36 -0.07 8.78
N THR A 177 -13.51 0.89 9.14
CA THR A 177 -12.07 0.61 9.31
C THR A 177 -11.86 -0.20 10.59
N PRO A 178 -11.22 -1.39 10.52
CA PRO A 178 -11.01 -2.22 11.70
C PRO A 178 -10.31 -1.46 12.83
N GLU A 179 -10.93 -1.46 13.99
CA GLU A 179 -10.41 -0.82 15.19
C GLU A 179 -9.14 -1.53 15.66
N LEU A 180 -8.23 -0.76 16.25
CA LEU A 180 -7.02 -1.28 16.89
C LEU A 180 -7.26 -1.54 18.39
N GLY A 181 -6.33 -2.25 19.02
CA GLY A 181 -6.37 -2.55 20.46
C GLY A 181 -6.93 -3.94 20.77
N ALA A 182 -7.75 -4.05 21.82
CA ALA A 182 -8.29 -5.34 22.25
C ALA A 182 -9.14 -6.06 21.17
N PRO A 183 -10.02 -5.37 20.41
CA PRO A 183 -10.77 -6.01 19.33
C PRO A 183 -9.87 -6.58 18.23
N TRP A 184 -8.78 -5.87 17.89
CA TRP A 184 -7.81 -6.30 16.89
C TRP A 184 -7.08 -7.60 17.28
N VAL A 185 -6.63 -7.69 18.54
CA VAL A 185 -5.99 -8.90 19.06
C VAL A 185 -7.01 -10.05 19.17
N ALA A 186 -8.23 -9.78 19.63
CA ALA A 186 -9.28 -10.80 19.74
C ALA A 186 -9.64 -11.37 18.36
N ALA A 187 -9.80 -10.51 17.35
CA ALA A 187 -10.04 -10.93 15.97
C ALA A 187 -8.88 -11.78 15.44
N HIS A 188 -7.63 -11.40 15.72
CA HIS A 188 -6.46 -12.19 15.35
C HIS A 188 -6.44 -13.58 16.00
N LEU A 189 -6.74 -13.68 17.30
CA LEU A 189 -6.82 -14.96 18.00
C LEU A 189 -7.94 -15.85 17.46
N GLN A 190 -9.06 -15.25 17.05
CA GLN A 190 -10.14 -15.96 16.39
C GLN A 190 -9.73 -16.47 15.00
N LEU A 191 -9.10 -15.62 14.19
CA LEU A 191 -8.61 -15.99 12.84
C LEU A 191 -7.46 -17.00 12.88
N SER A 192 -6.68 -17.02 13.96
CA SER A 192 -5.65 -18.03 14.21
C SER A 192 -6.24 -19.44 14.38
N ARG A 193 -7.53 -19.54 14.75
CA ARG A 193 -8.31 -20.78 14.69
C ARG A 193 -8.94 -20.90 13.30
N ALA A 194 -8.09 -21.07 12.30
CA ALA A 194 -8.48 -21.05 10.90
C ALA A 194 -9.60 -22.07 10.60
N ASP A 195 -10.55 -21.68 9.76
CA ASP A 195 -11.51 -22.61 9.20
C ASP A 195 -10.78 -23.66 8.34
N LYS A 196 -11.01 -24.93 8.67
CA LYS A 196 -10.37 -26.06 7.99
C LYS A 196 -10.73 -26.07 6.51
N ALA A 197 -12.00 -25.78 6.17
CA ALA A 197 -12.48 -25.79 4.80
C ALA A 197 -11.84 -24.67 3.97
N ALA A 198 -11.83 -23.43 4.48
CA ALA A 198 -11.17 -22.30 3.82
C ALA A 198 -9.66 -22.53 3.62
N THR A 199 -8.98 -23.07 4.63
CA THR A 199 -7.53 -23.36 4.56
C THR A 199 -7.24 -24.45 3.53
N GLN A 200 -8.01 -25.55 3.56
CA GLN A 200 -7.87 -26.64 2.60
C GLN A 200 -8.11 -26.18 1.16
N LYS A 201 -9.13 -25.34 0.93
CA LYS A 201 -9.39 -24.74 -0.39
C LYS A 201 -8.20 -23.91 -0.88
N SER A 202 -7.61 -23.11 0.00
CA SER A 202 -6.47 -22.26 -0.33
C SER A 202 -5.22 -23.09 -0.68
N VAL A 203 -4.96 -24.16 0.08
CA VAL A 203 -3.85 -25.09 -0.18
C VAL A 203 -4.04 -25.86 -1.48
N HIS A 204 -5.24 -26.35 -1.76
CA HIS A 204 -5.54 -27.02 -3.03
C HIS A 204 -5.37 -26.08 -4.23
N ALA A 205 -5.85 -24.85 -4.12
CA ALA A 205 -5.63 -23.80 -5.13
C ALA A 205 -4.14 -23.52 -5.32
N PHE A 206 -3.38 -23.43 -4.23
CA PHE A 206 -1.92 -23.27 -4.29
C PHE A 206 -1.23 -24.38 -5.06
N PHE A 207 -1.54 -25.65 -4.77
CA PHE A 207 -0.95 -26.78 -5.51
C PHE A 207 -1.34 -26.79 -6.99
N ASN A 208 -2.56 -26.38 -7.33
CA ASN A 208 -2.97 -26.26 -8.74
C ASN A 208 -2.13 -25.19 -9.48
N VAL A 209 -1.98 -24.01 -8.87
CA VAL A 209 -1.16 -22.92 -9.42
C VAL A 209 0.30 -23.35 -9.52
N PHE A 210 0.84 -23.98 -8.47
CA PHE A 210 2.23 -24.46 -8.43
C PHE A 210 2.50 -25.51 -9.53
N ASN A 211 1.67 -26.54 -9.62
CA ASN A 211 1.82 -27.61 -10.61
C ASN A 211 1.70 -27.11 -12.05
N ARG A 212 0.84 -26.11 -12.30
CA ARG A 212 0.77 -25.44 -13.60
C ARG A 212 2.08 -24.75 -13.93
N LYS A 213 2.61 -23.93 -13.02
CA LYS A 213 3.89 -23.21 -13.22
C LYS A 213 5.07 -24.15 -13.44
N GLU A 214 5.13 -25.27 -12.70
CA GLU A 214 6.16 -26.30 -12.91
C GLU A 214 6.08 -26.94 -14.31
N LYS A 215 4.87 -27.23 -14.82
CA LYS A 215 4.70 -27.74 -16.20
C LYS A 215 5.16 -26.72 -17.24
N GLU A 216 4.77 -25.46 -17.08
CA GLU A 216 5.20 -24.37 -17.96
C GLU A 216 6.73 -24.17 -17.92
N ALA A 217 7.35 -24.27 -16.75
CA ALA A 217 8.79 -24.22 -16.58
C ALA A 217 9.49 -25.40 -17.29
N ALA A 218 8.95 -26.62 -17.15
CA ALA A 218 9.50 -27.79 -17.83
C ALA A 218 9.38 -27.71 -19.36
N GLU A 219 8.27 -27.20 -19.88
CA GLU A 219 8.09 -27.00 -21.33
C GLU A 219 9.00 -25.90 -21.89
N THR A 220 9.15 -24.78 -21.17
CA THR A 220 10.06 -23.71 -21.58
C THR A 220 11.52 -24.15 -21.50
N ALA A 221 11.90 -24.97 -20.52
CA ALA A 221 13.23 -25.57 -20.44
C ALA A 221 13.52 -26.46 -21.65
N LYS A 222 12.58 -27.32 -22.04
CA LYS A 222 12.69 -28.16 -23.25
C LYS A 222 12.85 -27.33 -24.53
N LYS A 223 12.05 -26.27 -24.69
CA LYS A 223 12.12 -25.37 -25.87
C LYS A 223 13.39 -24.53 -25.94
N THR A 224 14.09 -24.32 -24.83
CA THR A 224 15.38 -23.61 -24.81
C THR A 224 16.59 -24.54 -24.97
N ALA A 225 16.38 -25.85 -24.94
CA ALA A 225 17.43 -26.87 -25.11
C ALA A 225 17.51 -27.42 -26.56
N GLU A 226 16.49 -27.17 -27.38
CA GLU A 226 16.52 -27.26 -28.86
C GLU A 226 17.04 -25.97 -29.48
#